data_AF-A0A7X7QSD9-F1
#
_entry.id   AF-A0A7X7QSD9-F1
#
_cell.length_a   1.000
_cell.length_b   1.000
_cell.length_c   1.000
_cell.angle_alpha   90.00
_cell.angle_beta   90.00
_cell.angle_gamma   90.00
#
_symmetry.space_group_name_H-M   'P 1'
#
loop_
_entity.id
_entity.type
_entity.pdbx_description
1 polymer ?
#
loop_
_entity_poly.entity_id
_entity_poly.type
_entity_poly.pdbx_seq_one_letter_code
_entity_poly.pdbx_strand_id
1 'polypeptide(L)'
;GPEERRFLVQVSGCRYAFDRRRPIGRRVVSSDIVPDRVYTVAAKGFDVSRDDTLHLGDLQDRLGYRTLETNLLSAVWRYVATHQGRIAARLESRIVEQTQ
;
A
#
# COMPACT_ATOMS: atom_id res chain seq x y z
N GLY A 1 -12.60 15.01 2.77
CA GLY A 1 -13.03 14.83 4.18
C GLY A 1 -12.27 13.71 4.87
N PRO A 2 -12.52 13.43 6.18
CA PRO A 2 -11.90 12.33 6.93
C PRO A 2 -12.09 10.96 6.26
N GLU A 3 -13.22 10.74 5.60
CA GLU A 3 -13.52 9.50 4.87
C GLU A 3 -12.64 9.29 3.63
N GLU A 4 -12.17 10.36 3.00
CA GLU A 4 -11.32 10.26 1.79
C GLU A 4 -9.86 9.94 2.10
N ARG A 5 -9.44 10.11 3.36
CA ARG A 5 -8.12 9.65 3.83
C ARG A 5 -8.08 8.15 4.10
N ARG A 6 -9.25 7.50 4.25
CA ARG A 6 -9.33 6.06 4.58
C ARG A 6 -8.66 5.18 3.53
N PHE A 7 -8.63 5.60 2.27
CA PHE A 7 -8.10 4.79 1.15
C PHE A 7 -6.69 5.17 0.70
N LEU A 8 -5.97 5.99 1.46
CA LEU A 8 -4.58 6.32 1.13
C LEU A 8 -3.65 5.20 1.61
N VAL A 9 -3.21 4.39 0.65
CA VAL A 9 -2.30 3.28 0.90
C VAL A 9 -0.87 3.77 0.84
N GLN A 10 -0.13 3.59 1.94
CA GLN A 10 1.33 3.76 1.94
C GLN A 10 1.99 2.62 1.18
N VAL A 11 2.91 2.94 0.26
CA VAL A 11 3.52 1.97 -0.63
C VAL A 11 5.04 1.90 -0.48
N SER A 12 5.57 0.72 -0.78
CA SER A 12 7.00 0.48 -0.95
C SER A 12 7.22 -0.37 -2.19
N GLY A 13 8.19 0.03 -3.03
CA GLY A 13 8.49 -0.67 -4.29
C GLY A 13 7.66 -0.26 -5.51
N CYS A 14 6.74 0.69 -5.37
CA CYS A 14 6.02 1.32 -6.49
C CYS A 14 5.73 2.80 -6.20
N ARG A 15 5.23 3.50 -7.22
CA ARG A 15 4.79 4.89 -7.15
C ARG A 15 3.43 5.07 -7.83
N TYR A 16 2.61 5.96 -7.28
CA TYR A 16 1.40 6.42 -7.94
C TYR A 16 1.14 7.90 -7.67
N ALA A 17 0.49 8.55 -8.64
CA ALA A 17 -0.10 9.87 -8.46
C ALA A 17 -1.62 9.76 -8.53
N PHE A 18 -2.31 10.60 -7.76
CA PHE A 18 -3.78 10.63 -7.73
C PHE A 18 -4.32 12.06 -7.75
N ASP A 19 -5.54 12.23 -8.26
CA ASP A 19 -6.29 13.49 -8.25
C ASP A 19 -7.64 13.26 -7.56
N ARG A 20 -7.87 13.90 -6.40
CA ARG A 20 -9.11 13.73 -5.62
C ARG A 20 -10.34 14.32 -6.29
N ARG A 21 -10.15 15.26 -7.23
CA ARG A 21 -11.25 15.88 -7.98
C ARG A 21 -11.87 14.91 -8.98
N ARG A 22 -11.16 13.82 -9.32
CA ARG A 22 -11.70 12.76 -10.17
C ARG A 22 -12.68 11.86 -9.40
N PRO A 23 -13.65 11.25 -10.10
CA PRO A 23 -14.58 10.31 -9.49
C PRO A 23 -13.86 9.15 -8.78
N ILE A 24 -14.47 8.64 -7.70
CA ILE A 24 -14.00 7.43 -7.00
C ILE A 24 -13.83 6.29 -8.02
N GLY A 25 -12.76 5.50 -7.88
CA GLY A 25 -12.36 4.47 -8.83
C GLY A 25 -11.58 4.97 -10.06
N ARG A 26 -11.47 6.30 -10.26
CA ARG A 26 -10.71 6.92 -11.36
C ARG A 26 -9.69 7.95 -10.90
N ARG A 27 -9.31 7.89 -9.61
CA ARG A 27 -8.44 8.88 -8.98
C ARG A 27 -6.97 8.68 -9.29
N VAL A 28 -6.51 7.47 -9.59
CA VAL A 28 -5.11 7.22 -10.00
C VAL A 28 -4.91 7.80 -11.40
N VAL A 29 -3.96 8.74 -11.54
CA VAL A 29 -3.68 9.45 -12.81
C VAL A 29 -2.39 8.97 -13.46
N SER A 30 -1.47 8.42 -12.67
CA SER A 30 -0.27 7.75 -13.16
C SER A 30 0.25 6.74 -12.13
N SER A 31 0.91 5.69 -12.59
CA SER A 31 1.62 4.74 -11.75
C SER A 31 2.73 4.06 -12.53
N ASP A 32 3.73 3.53 -11.83
CA ASP A 32 4.77 2.66 -12.42
C ASP A 32 4.40 1.16 -12.39
N ILE A 33 3.18 0.84 -11.94
CA ILE A 33 2.62 -0.50 -11.97
C ILE A 33 2.27 -0.88 -13.42
N VAL A 34 2.76 -2.02 -13.87
CA VAL A 34 2.50 -2.56 -15.21
C VAL A 34 1.28 -3.50 -15.11
N PRO A 35 0.16 -3.21 -15.81
CA PRO A 35 -1.10 -3.94 -15.63
C PRO A 35 -1.01 -5.46 -15.78
N ASP A 36 -0.23 -5.94 -16.75
CA ASP A 36 -0.14 -7.37 -17.08
C ASP A 36 0.98 -8.09 -16.32
N ARG A 37 1.69 -7.39 -15.42
CA ARG A 37 2.75 -7.98 -14.63
C ARG A 37 2.19 -8.58 -13.35
N VAL A 38 2.61 -9.79 -13.04
CA VAL A 38 2.32 -10.45 -11.76
C VAL A 38 3.27 -9.92 -10.68
N TYR A 39 2.73 -9.45 -9.58
CA TYR A 39 3.48 -8.94 -8.43
C TYR A 39 3.20 -9.78 -7.18
N THR A 40 4.22 -9.97 -6.34
CA THR A 40 4.05 -10.43 -4.96
C THR A 40 4.01 -9.21 -4.04
N VAL A 41 2.92 -9.06 -3.29
CA VAL A 41 2.70 -7.91 -2.39
C VAL A 41 2.68 -8.40 -0.95
N ALA A 42 3.37 -7.68 -0.06
CA ALA A 42 3.23 -7.85 1.38
C ALA A 42 2.36 -6.73 1.93
N ALA A 43 1.27 -7.09 2.61
CA ALA A 43 0.33 -6.17 3.23
C ALA A 43 -0.08 -6.69 4.61
N LYS A 44 -0.67 -5.84 5.45
CA LYS A 44 -1.25 -6.33 6.71
C LYS A 44 -2.51 -7.11 6.38
N GLY A 45 -2.73 -8.22 7.08
CA GLY A 45 -3.92 -9.06 6.87
C GLY A 45 -5.25 -8.31 7.00
N PHE A 46 -5.30 -7.28 7.84
CA PHE A 46 -6.49 -6.42 7.99
C PHE A 46 -6.72 -5.50 6.78
N ASP A 47 -5.66 -5.06 6.11
CA ASP A 47 -5.77 -4.15 4.96
C ASP A 47 -6.30 -4.86 3.70
N VAL A 48 -6.36 -6.21 3.73
CA VAL A 48 -6.77 -7.09 2.60
C VAL A 48 -8.00 -7.96 2.93
N SER A 49 -8.55 -7.85 4.13
CA SER A 49 -9.73 -8.60 4.57
C SER A 49 -11.01 -7.74 4.49
N ARG A 50 -12.14 -8.27 4.96
CA ARG A 50 -13.49 -7.69 4.79
C ARG A 50 -13.68 -6.24 5.28
N ASP A 51 -12.81 -5.71 6.13
CA ASP A 51 -12.87 -4.31 6.64
C ASP A 51 -12.04 -3.34 5.76
N ASP A 52 -12.14 -3.57 4.46
CA ASP A 52 -11.08 -3.42 3.47
C ASP A 52 -10.69 -1.98 3.12
N THR A 53 -9.40 -1.67 3.24
CA THR A 53 -8.81 -0.43 2.70
C THR A 53 -8.38 -0.59 1.24
N LEU A 54 -8.14 -1.83 0.78
CA LEU A 54 -7.66 -2.17 -0.56
C LEU A 54 -8.76 -2.73 -1.48
N HIS A 55 -9.94 -3.04 -0.93
CA HIS A 55 -11.05 -3.69 -1.62
C HIS A 55 -10.65 -4.98 -2.39
N LEU A 56 -9.78 -5.78 -1.79
CA LEU A 56 -9.36 -7.10 -2.27
C LEU A 56 -10.14 -8.27 -1.64
N GLY A 57 -11.05 -8.02 -0.71
CA GLY A 57 -11.80 -9.05 0.02
C GLY A 57 -12.56 -9.99 -0.92
N ASP A 58 -13.14 -9.48 -2.00
CA ASP A 58 -13.83 -10.28 -3.03
C ASP A 58 -12.86 -11.07 -3.94
N LEU A 59 -11.56 -10.76 -3.88
CA LEU A 59 -10.49 -11.42 -4.60
C LEU A 59 -9.65 -12.33 -3.69
N GLN A 60 -9.89 -12.31 -2.37
CA GLN A 60 -9.05 -13.02 -1.40
C GLN A 60 -8.98 -14.53 -1.68
N ASP A 61 -10.11 -15.16 -2.02
CA ASP A 61 -10.18 -16.59 -2.34
C ASP A 61 -9.61 -16.93 -3.73
N ARG A 62 -9.36 -15.90 -4.57
CA ARG A 62 -8.80 -16.03 -5.92
C ARG A 62 -7.32 -15.70 -5.98
N LEU A 63 -6.81 -14.96 -4.99
CA LEU A 63 -5.41 -14.59 -4.87
C LEU A 63 -4.70 -15.66 -4.06
N GLY A 64 -3.70 -16.31 -4.64
CA GLY A 64 -2.82 -17.19 -3.86
C GLY A 64 -2.09 -16.36 -2.80
N TYR A 65 -2.48 -16.50 -1.54
CA TYR A 65 -1.84 -15.80 -0.41
C TYR A 65 -1.35 -16.79 0.64
N ARG A 66 -0.36 -16.35 1.42
CA ARG A 66 0.08 -17.05 2.62
C ARG A 66 0.15 -16.06 3.77
N THR A 67 -0.39 -16.43 4.92
CA THR A 67 -0.18 -15.67 6.15
C THR A 67 1.24 -15.89 6.62
N LEU A 68 1.94 -14.80 6.94
CA LEU A 68 3.24 -14.87 7.58
C LEU A 68 3.04 -14.78 9.09
N GLU A 69 3.76 -15.61 9.86
CA GLU A 69 3.81 -15.54 11.34
C GLU A 69 4.31 -14.17 11.85
N THR A 70 5.01 -13.43 10.99
CA THR A 70 5.57 -12.11 11.31
C THR A 70 4.46 -11.06 11.38
N ASN A 71 4.24 -10.50 12.57
CA ASN A 71 3.37 -9.33 12.74
C ASN A 71 4.12 -8.01 12.44
N LEU A 72 3.38 -6.91 12.28
CA LEU A 72 3.96 -5.59 11.96
C LEU A 72 5.07 -5.18 12.92
N LEU A 73 4.87 -5.37 14.23
CA LEU A 73 5.84 -4.97 15.25
C LEU A 73 7.15 -5.75 15.10
N SER A 74 7.07 -7.06 14.89
CA SER A 74 8.25 -7.91 14.66
C SER A 74 8.97 -7.58 13.36
N ALA A 75 8.24 -7.21 12.30
CA ALA A 75 8.83 -6.74 11.05
C ALA A 75 9.60 -5.43 11.24
N VAL A 76 9.00 -4.45 11.93
CA VAL A 76 9.64 -3.17 12.26
C VAL A 76 10.86 -3.38 13.16
N TRP A 77 10.74 -4.18 14.21
CA TRP A 77 11.83 -4.46 15.13
C TRP A 77 13.01 -5.11 14.40
N ARG A 78 12.75 -6.11 13.55
CA ARG A 78 13.78 -6.73 12.72
C ARG A 78 14.45 -5.72 11.80
N TYR A 79 13.68 -4.83 11.17
CA TYR A 79 14.23 -3.77 10.32
C TYR A 79 15.12 -2.80 11.11
N VAL A 80 14.72 -2.39 12.31
CA VAL A 80 15.54 -1.54 13.20
C VAL A 80 16.84 -2.26 13.57
N ALA A 81 16.75 -3.54 13.94
CA ALA A 81 17.89 -4.36 14.32
C ALA A 81 18.91 -4.51 13.18
N THR A 82 18.45 -4.78 11.94
CA THR A 82 19.33 -4.88 10.77
C THR A 82 19.98 -3.56 10.38
N HIS A 83 19.43 -2.43 10.84
CA HIS A 83 19.98 -1.08 10.63
C HIS A 83 20.68 -0.52 11.89
N GLN A 84 21.13 -1.39 12.80
CA GLN A 84 21.90 -1.00 13.99
C GLN A 84 21.20 0.08 14.84
N GLY A 85 19.86 0.03 14.91
CA GLY A 85 19.08 1.00 15.66
C GLY A 85 18.93 2.39 15.01
N ARG A 86 19.48 2.61 13.80
CA ARG A 86 19.44 3.90 13.11
C ARG A 86 18.68 3.80 11.79
N ILE A 87 17.56 4.49 11.71
CA ILE A 87 16.75 4.56 10.50
C ILE A 87 16.77 5.98 9.97
N ALA A 88 17.15 6.13 8.70
CA ALA A 88 16.94 7.36 7.95
C ALA A 88 15.77 7.16 6.99
N ALA A 89 14.71 7.94 7.18
CA ALA A 89 13.59 7.98 6.24
C ALA A 89 13.76 9.17 5.29
N ARG A 90 13.43 8.96 4.01
CA ARG A 90 13.38 10.03 3.01
C ARG A 90 11.96 10.16 2.48
N LEU A 91 11.53 11.40 2.26
CA LEU A 91 10.34 11.70 1.47
C LEU A 91 10.68 11.41 0.00
N GLU A 92 10.36 10.19 -0.44
CA GLU A 92 10.67 9.71 -1.79
C GLU A 92 9.57 10.02 -2.82
N SER A 93 8.55 10.79 -2.43
CA SER A 93 7.41 11.15 -3.28
C SER A 93 6.78 9.93 -3.98
N ARG A 94 6.69 8.80 -3.27
CA ARG A 94 6.06 7.57 -3.79
C ARG A 94 4.56 7.74 -4.04
N ILE A 95 3.97 8.71 -3.36
CA ILE A 95 2.56 9.05 -3.45
C ILE A 95 2.47 10.56 -3.65
N VAL A 96 1.83 10.98 -4.73
CA VAL A 96 1.70 12.40 -5.07
C VAL A 96 0.24 12.73 -5.35
N GLU A 97 -0.31 13.72 -4.64
CA GLU A 97 -1.61 14.31 -4.99
C GLU A 97 -1.38 15.38 -6.06
N GLN A 98 -2.04 15.25 -7.21
CA GLN A 98 -2.05 16.29 -8.23
C GLN A 98 -3.10 17.34 -7.87
N THR A 99 -2.63 18.57 -7.72
CA THR A 99 -3.45 19.72 -7.32
C THR A 99 -3.72 20.69 -8.47
N GLN A 100 -3.16 20.44 -9.65
CA GLN A 100 -3.29 21.28 -10.86
C GLN A 100 -4.41 20.77 -11.75
#